data_AF-A0A2S0N5R1-F1
#
_entry.id   AF-A0A2S0N5R1-F1
#
_cell.length_a   1.000
_cell.length_b   1.000
_cell.length_c   1.000
_cell.angle_alpha   90.00
_cell.angle_beta   90.00
_cell.angle_gamma   90.00
#
_symmetry.space_group_name_H-M   'P 1'
#
loop_
_entity.id
_entity.type
_entity.pdbx_description
1 polymer ?
#
loop_
_entity_poly.entity_id
_entity_poly.type
_entity_poly.pdbx_seq_one_letter_code
_entity_poly.pdbx_strand_id
1 'polypeptide(L)'
;MPAPLTTELHCKVTVTGDASSEEDRSIPGTYDFEVHLKRAVNPAALTDAEKSEIACQVFDCFHDHIGIDFLEDFFIGVSLASGAELVENDTPPVDLVAKVSYEA
;
A
#
# COMPACT_ATOMS: atom_id res chain seq x y z
N MET A 1 24.78 -9.51 -7.82
CA MET A 1 24.32 -10.08 -6.54
C MET A 1 22.81 -10.18 -6.65
N PRO A 2 22.18 -11.35 -6.44
CA PRO A 2 20.72 -11.42 -6.40
C PRO A 2 20.21 -10.58 -5.22
N ALA A 3 19.14 -9.82 -5.43
CA ALA A 3 18.52 -9.07 -4.35
C ALA A 3 18.01 -10.03 -3.27
N PRO A 4 18.10 -9.66 -1.98
CA PRO A 4 17.61 -10.49 -0.90
C PRO A 4 16.10 -10.71 -1.06
N LEU A 5 15.68 -11.97 -0.91
CA LEU A 5 14.26 -12.30 -0.79
C LEU A 5 13.79 -11.88 0.60
N THR A 6 12.62 -11.24 0.67
CA THR A 6 12.00 -10.82 1.93
C THR A 6 10.57 -11.36 2.01
N THR A 7 10.15 -11.67 3.22
CA THR A 7 8.75 -11.98 3.56
C THR A 7 8.01 -10.77 4.10
N GLU A 8 8.70 -9.65 4.31
CA GLU A 8 8.17 -8.41 4.86
C GLU A 8 8.48 -7.27 3.89
N LEU A 9 7.46 -6.51 3.52
CA LEU A 9 7.55 -5.35 2.64
C LEU A 9 7.00 -4.13 3.35
N HIS A 10 7.80 -3.08 3.45
CA HIS A 10 7.32 -1.79 3.91
C HIS A 10 6.75 -1.02 2.72
N CYS A 11 5.50 -0.61 2.84
CA CYS A 11 4.77 0.20 1.88
C CYS A 11 4.50 1.56 2.51
N LYS A 12 4.57 2.60 1.71
CA LYS A 12 4.30 3.97 2.10
C LYS A 12 3.14 4.49 1.29
N VAL A 13 2.06 4.83 1.98
CA VAL A 13 0.88 5.45 1.39
C VAL A 13 1.02 6.94 1.55
N THR A 14 1.07 7.65 0.43
CA THR A 14 1.10 9.11 0.38
C THR A 14 -0.27 9.60 -0.04
N VAL A 15 -0.91 10.36 0.83
CA VAL A 15 -2.22 10.96 0.58
C VAL A 15 -2.02 12.44 0.35
N THR A 16 -2.32 12.88 -0.86
CA THR A 16 -2.23 14.28 -1.28
C THR A 16 -3.58 14.75 -1.79
N GLY A 17 -4.15 15.76 -1.15
CA GLY A 17 -5.42 16.36 -1.53
C GLY A 17 -5.73 17.53 -0.60
N ASP A 18 -6.65 18.39 -1.01
CA ASP A 18 -7.12 19.49 -0.18
C ASP A 18 -8.35 19.01 0.58
N ALA A 19 -8.27 19.01 1.91
CA ALA A 19 -9.38 18.62 2.75
C ALA A 19 -10.52 19.63 2.62
N SER A 20 -11.59 19.21 1.94
CA SER A 20 -12.82 20.01 1.79
C SER A 20 -13.52 20.27 3.13
N SER A 21 -13.30 19.43 4.14
CA SER A 21 -13.87 19.56 5.49
C SER A 21 -12.79 19.61 6.58
N GLU A 22 -13.11 20.21 7.74
CA GLU A 22 -12.19 20.26 8.88
C GLU A 22 -11.88 18.88 9.47
N GLU A 23 -12.81 17.92 9.35
CA GLU A 23 -12.63 16.52 9.74
C GLU A 23 -11.63 15.79 8.83
N ASP A 24 -11.53 16.19 7.56
CA ASP A 24 -10.66 15.58 6.56
C ASP A 24 -9.24 16.16 6.55
N ARG A 25 -8.98 17.24 7.32
CA ARG A 25 -7.68 17.93 7.36
C ARG A 25 -6.54 17.07 7.90
N SER A 26 -6.84 16.02 8.65
CA SER A 26 -5.85 15.11 9.22
C SER A 26 -5.53 13.92 8.31
N ILE A 27 -6.25 13.76 7.20
CA ILE A 27 -6.07 12.68 6.23
C ILE A 27 -4.83 12.88 5.35
N PRO A 28 -4.57 14.05 4.73
CA PRO A 28 -3.42 14.21 3.86
C PRO A 28 -2.12 14.07 4.69
N GLY A 29 -1.24 13.19 4.25
CA GLY A 29 -0.12 12.75 5.05
C GLY A 29 0.62 11.59 4.40
N THR A 30 1.58 11.05 5.15
CA THR A 30 2.26 9.81 4.76
C THR A 30 2.06 8.79 5.85
N TYR A 31 1.68 7.59 5.43
CA TYR A 31 1.36 6.47 6.31
C TYR A 31 2.24 5.30 5.92
N ASP A 32 2.88 4.71 6.92
CA ASP A 32 3.77 3.57 6.73
C ASP A 32 3.00 2.29 7.07
N PHE A 33 3.10 1.30 6.20
CA PHE A 33 2.40 0.02 6.30
C PHE A 33 3.39 -1.12 6.12
N GLU A 34 3.27 -2.11 6.98
CA GLU A 34 4.06 -3.34 6.91
C GLU A 34 3.21 -4.47 6.34
N VAL A 35 3.66 -5.00 5.20
CA VAL A 35 3.00 -6.07 4.47
C VAL A 35 3.79 -7.35 4.66
N HIS A 36 3.19 -8.30 5.37
CA HIS A 36 3.70 -9.64 5.53
C HIS A 36 3.21 -10.51 4.38
N LEU A 37 4.12 -11.23 3.76
CA LEU A 37 3.87 -12.12 2.62
C LEU A 37 3.88 -13.58 3.07
N LYS A 38 3.07 -14.40 2.40
CA LYS A 38 3.01 -15.85 2.65
C LYS A 38 4.28 -16.58 2.21
N ARG A 39 5.05 -15.98 1.29
CA ARG A 39 6.33 -16.52 0.77
C ARG A 39 7.34 -15.40 0.59
N ALA A 40 8.62 -15.76 0.60
CA ALA A 40 9.70 -14.82 0.34
C ALA A 40 9.72 -14.42 -1.14
N VAL A 41 9.68 -13.13 -1.42
CA VAL A 41 9.73 -12.57 -2.79
C VAL A 41 10.84 -11.55 -2.91
N ASN A 42 11.21 -11.23 -4.15
CA ASN A 42 12.16 -10.18 -4.42
C ASN A 42 11.41 -8.85 -4.63
N PRO A 43 11.53 -7.86 -3.74
CA PRO A 43 10.84 -6.57 -3.88
C PRO A 43 11.23 -5.82 -5.16
N ALA A 44 12.44 -6.06 -5.68
CA ALA A 44 12.92 -5.45 -6.92
C ALA A 44 12.44 -6.18 -8.19
N ALA A 45 11.86 -7.38 -8.05
CA ALA A 45 11.37 -8.19 -9.17
C ALA A 45 9.92 -8.67 -8.95
N LEU A 46 9.13 -7.89 -8.21
CA LEU A 46 7.70 -8.13 -8.06
C LEU A 46 7.01 -8.00 -9.41
N THR A 47 6.15 -8.95 -9.71
CA THR A 47 5.27 -8.91 -10.87
C THR A 47 4.16 -7.87 -10.67
N ASP A 48 3.57 -7.38 -11.75
CA ASP A 48 2.47 -6.42 -11.68
C ASP A 48 1.27 -6.96 -10.88
N ALA A 49 1.03 -8.27 -10.94
CA ALA A 49 0.00 -8.95 -10.14
C ALA A 49 0.28 -8.86 -8.63
N GLU A 50 1.53 -9.14 -8.22
CA GLU A 50 1.93 -9.04 -6.82
C GLU A 50 1.87 -7.59 -6.33
N LYS A 51 2.34 -6.64 -7.15
CA LYS A 51 2.26 -5.21 -6.82
C LYS A 51 0.82 -4.74 -6.67
N SER A 52 -0.06 -5.14 -7.58
CA SER A 52 -1.48 -4.78 -7.54
C SER A 52 -2.14 -5.32 -6.27
N GLU A 53 -1.90 -6.58 -5.91
CA GLU A 53 -2.45 -7.15 -4.69
C GLU A 53 -1.93 -6.45 -3.43
N ILE A 54 -0.63 -6.17 -3.36
CA ILE A 54 -0.03 -5.43 -2.24
C ILE A 54 -0.68 -4.04 -2.13
N ALA A 55 -0.81 -3.33 -3.25
CA ALA A 55 -1.49 -2.04 -3.28
C ALA A 55 -2.91 -2.17 -2.71
N CYS A 56 -3.71 -3.08 -3.26
CA CYS A 56 -5.12 -3.25 -2.90
C CYS A 56 -5.30 -3.57 -1.41
N GLN A 57 -4.45 -4.44 -0.85
CA GLN A 57 -4.48 -4.78 0.59
C GLN A 57 -4.05 -3.61 1.49
N VAL A 58 -3.07 -2.82 1.04
CA VAL A 58 -2.65 -1.61 1.76
C VAL A 58 -3.73 -0.54 1.72
N PHE A 59 -4.39 -0.35 0.58
CA PHE A 59 -5.54 0.54 0.43
C PHE A 59 -6.72 0.12 1.30
N ASP A 60 -7.06 -1.17 1.31
CA ASP A 60 -8.14 -1.71 2.15
C ASP A 60 -7.85 -1.46 3.64
N CYS A 61 -6.63 -1.75 4.09
CA CYS A 61 -6.20 -1.47 5.47
C CYS A 61 -6.17 0.03 5.78
N PHE A 62 -5.80 0.87 4.82
CA PHE A 62 -5.80 2.32 4.97
C PHE A 62 -7.23 2.86 5.09
N HIS A 63 -8.16 2.39 4.25
CA HIS A 63 -9.57 2.77 4.33
C HIS A 63 -10.21 2.35 5.66
N ASP A 64 -9.90 1.14 6.15
CA ASP A 64 -10.34 0.68 7.48
C ASP A 64 -9.75 1.54 8.61
N HIS A 65 -8.47 1.91 8.51
CA HIS A 65 -7.80 2.71 9.52
C HIS A 65 -8.33 4.14 9.62
N ILE A 66 -8.47 4.84 8.49
CA ILE A 66 -9.00 6.20 8.49
C ILE A 66 -10.53 6.19 8.70
N GLY A 67 -11.19 5.07 8.40
CA GLY A 67 -12.63 4.89 8.59
C GLY A 67 -13.47 5.67 7.58
N ILE A 68 -12.97 5.85 6.36
CA ILE A 68 -13.60 6.63 5.32
C ILE A 68 -13.81 5.73 4.10
N ASP A 69 -15.07 5.60 3.70
CA ASP A 69 -15.47 4.74 2.59
C ASP A 69 -14.90 5.23 1.25
N PHE A 70 -14.74 6.55 1.06
CA PHE A 70 -14.27 7.15 -0.19
C PHE A 70 -13.58 8.50 0.03
N LEU A 71 -12.38 8.64 -0.53
CA LEU A 71 -11.66 9.91 -0.65
C LEU A 71 -11.58 10.30 -2.12
N GLU A 72 -12.70 10.71 -2.72
CA GLU A 72 -12.72 11.14 -4.13
C GLU A 72 -11.90 12.42 -4.38
N ASP A 73 -11.73 13.25 -3.35
CA ASP A 73 -10.96 14.51 -3.41
C ASP A 73 -9.45 14.32 -3.15
N PHE A 74 -9.01 13.13 -2.73
CA PHE A 74 -7.61 12.88 -2.41
C PHE A 74 -6.97 11.92 -3.41
N PHE A 75 -5.76 12.27 -3.82
CA PHE A 75 -4.89 11.37 -4.53
C PHE A 75 -4.13 10.52 -3.52
N ILE A 76 -4.41 9.22 -3.52
CA ILE A 76 -3.72 8.26 -2.67
C ILE A 76 -2.76 7.45 -3.56
N GLY A 77 -1.46 7.56 -3.30
CA GLY A 77 -0.43 6.79 -3.99
C GLY A 77 0.28 5.85 -3.05
N VAL A 78 0.52 4.60 -3.46
CA VAL A 78 1.28 3.62 -2.68
C VAL A 78 2.62 3.37 -3.32
N SER A 79 3.68 3.39 -2.52
CA SER A 79 5.04 3.11 -2.97
C SER A 79 5.71 2.15 -2.01
N LEU A 80 6.45 1.18 -2.51
CA LEU A 80 7.30 0.34 -1.68
C LEU A 80 8.48 1.16 -1.13
N ALA A 81 8.97 0.79 0.05
CA ALA A 81 10.20 1.32 0.61
C ALA A 81 11.44 1.04 -0.27
N SER A 82 11.34 0.05 -1.15
CA SER A 82 12.34 -0.19 -2.20
C SER A 82 12.36 0.90 -3.28
N GLY A 83 11.39 1.82 -3.28
CA GLY A 83 11.20 2.87 -4.28
C GLY A 83 10.33 2.45 -5.47
N ALA A 84 9.76 1.24 -5.46
CA ALA A 84 8.87 0.78 -6.51
C ALA A 84 7.44 1.28 -6.29
N GLU A 85 6.88 1.99 -7.27
CA GLU A 85 5.48 2.42 -7.22
C GLU A 85 4.55 1.22 -7.36
N LEU A 86 3.54 1.18 -6.49
CA LEU A 86 2.49 0.18 -6.47
C LEU A 86 1.24 0.81 -7.07
N VAL A 87 0.71 0.18 -8.11
CA VAL A 87 -0.49 0.65 -8.81
C VAL A 87 -1.51 -0.47 -8.76
N GLU A 88 -2.71 -0.16 -8.27
CA GLU A 88 -3.84 -1.05 -8.39
C GLU A 88 -4.16 -1.26 -9.87
N ASN A 89 -4.23 -2.52 -10.27
CA ASN A 89 -4.52 -2.92 -11.62
C ASN A 89 -5.58 -4.02 -11.60
N ASP A 90 -6.28 -4.23 -12.71
CA ASP A 90 -7.33 -5.26 -12.87
C ASP A 90 -6.75 -6.69 -12.92
N THR A 91 -5.55 -6.88 -12.37
CA THR A 91 -4.86 -8.16 -12.33
C THR A 91 -5.43 -8.98 -11.17
N PRO A 92 -5.74 -10.27 -11.37
CA PRO A 92 -6.28 -11.10 -10.31
C PRO A 92 -5.30 -11.20 -9.13
N PRO A 93 -5.80 -11.21 -7.88
CA PRO A 93 -4.96 -11.43 -6.71
C PRO A 93 -4.28 -12.80 -6.80
N VAL A 94 -3.01 -12.82 -6.44
CA VAL A 94 -2.11 -13.99 -6.44
C VAL A 94 -2.03 -14.68 -5.07
N ASP A 95 -2.78 -14.18 -4.08
CA ASP A 95 -2.83 -14.65 -2.69
C ASP A 95 -1.43 -14.67 -2.02
N LEU A 96 -0.61 -13.69 -2.35
CA LEU A 96 0.75 -13.51 -1.82
C LEU A 96 0.74 -12.81 -0.45
N VAL A 97 -0.12 -11.81 -0.26
CA VAL A 97 -0.19 -11.04 0.98
C VAL A 97 -0.82 -11.91 2.08
N ALA A 98 -0.10 -12.08 3.18
CA ALA A 98 -0.57 -12.79 4.37
C ALA A 98 -1.31 -11.85 5.32
N LYS A 99 -0.75 -10.66 5.55
CA LYS A 99 -1.26 -9.67 6.50
C LYS A 99 -0.70 -8.29 6.17
N VAL A 100 -1.53 -7.25 6.29
CA VAL A 100 -1.08 -5.86 6.32
C VAL A 100 -1.25 -5.32 7.74
N SER A 101 -0.28 -4.55 8.21
CA SER A 101 -0.33 -3.86 9.51
C SER A 101 0.09 -2.41 9.30
N TYR A 102 -0.62 -1.47 9.92
CA TYR A 102 -0.24 -0.07 9.94
C TYR A 102 0.89 0.16 10.97
N GLU A 103 2.00 0.78 10.54
CA GLU A 103 3.06 1.26 11.44
C GLU A 103 2.90 2.77 11.65
N ALA A 104 2.47 3.15 12.84
CA ALA A 104 2.21 4.53 13.26
C ALA A 104 3.44 5.19 13.91
#